data_AF-A0A061ADK8-F1
#
_entry.id   AF-A0A061ADK8-F1
#
_cell.length_a   1.000
_cell.length_b   1.000
_cell.length_c   1.000
_cell.angle_alpha   90.00
_cell.angle_beta   90.00
_cell.angle_gamma   90.00
#
_symmetry.space_group_name_H-M   'P 1'
#
loop_
_entity.id
_entity.type
_entity.pdbx_description
1 polymer ?
#
loop_
_entity_poly.entity_id
_entity_poly.type
_entity_poly.pdbx_seq_one_letter_code
_entity_poly.pdbx_strand_id
1 'polypeptide(L)'
;MTSRWSSPPPRPTACGGRPRLKLVQALPGQEIIDRSTVNAWHDGRVREAIEATGRKKLIFAGVSLEVCAALPAIAATAAGYDAYVAVDASGTFSQAKREAGLLRMQQAGVIVSDYATLMVEALADNAAAQSGALYAALDMPFAVLAGQVSAAYRA
;
A
#
# COMPACT_ATOMS: atom_id res chain seq x y z
N MET A 1 7.26 -43.17 -21.92
CA MET A 1 7.32 -43.25 -20.44
C MET A 1 8.47 -42.37 -19.97
N THR A 2 8.13 -41.17 -19.47
CA THR A 2 8.49 -40.64 -18.12
C THR A 2 9.98 -40.31 -17.98
N SER A 3 10.40 -39.06 -17.82
CA SER A 3 10.10 -38.29 -16.60
C SER A 3 10.10 -36.77 -16.84
N ARG A 4 8.93 -36.17 -16.60
CA ARG A 4 8.77 -34.73 -16.35
C ARG A 4 9.48 -34.44 -15.02
N TRP A 5 10.58 -33.68 -15.07
CA TRP A 5 11.14 -33.07 -13.88
C TRP A 5 10.18 -31.96 -13.44
N SER A 6 9.27 -32.33 -12.54
CA SER A 6 8.44 -31.40 -11.81
C SER A 6 9.35 -30.53 -10.95
N SER A 7 9.30 -29.22 -11.17
CA SER A 7 9.92 -28.23 -10.29
C SER A 7 9.58 -28.54 -8.83
N PRO A 8 10.49 -28.28 -7.86
CA PRO A 8 10.22 -28.51 -6.45
C PRO A 8 8.94 -27.78 -6.03
N PRO A 9 8.13 -28.38 -5.13
CA PRO A 9 6.89 -27.75 -4.67
C PRO A 9 7.21 -26.38 -4.05
N PRO A 10 6.35 -25.37 -4.27
CA PRO A 10 6.55 -24.05 -3.70
C PRO A 10 6.62 -24.15 -2.17
N ARG A 11 7.57 -23.43 -1.57
CA ARG A 11 7.74 -23.39 -0.11
C ARG A 11 6.42 -23.00 0.57
N PRO A 12 6.04 -23.65 1.68
CA PRO A 12 4.82 -23.30 2.41
C PRO A 12 4.91 -21.85 2.88
N THR A 13 3.84 -21.08 2.65
CA THR A 13 3.85 -19.65 2.93
C THR A 13 3.77 -19.39 4.43
N ALA A 14 4.63 -18.51 4.95
CA ALA A 14 4.83 -18.33 6.39
C ALA A 14 3.66 -17.62 7.11
N CYS A 15 2.93 -16.75 6.41
CA CYS A 15 1.79 -16.00 6.96
C CYS A 15 0.50 -16.18 6.13
N GLY A 16 0.02 -17.42 6.00
CA GLY A 16 -1.42 -17.68 5.85
C GLY A 16 -2.06 -17.52 4.47
N GLY A 17 -1.29 -17.45 3.38
CA GLY A 17 -1.83 -17.62 2.03
C GLY A 17 -1.11 -16.85 0.93
N ARG A 18 -1.42 -17.17 -0.34
CA ARG A 18 -0.93 -16.39 -1.49
C ARG A 18 -1.59 -15.00 -1.52
N PRO A 19 -0.87 -13.93 -1.90
CA PRO A 19 -1.49 -12.62 -2.14
C PRO A 19 -2.65 -12.74 -3.13
N ARG A 20 -3.68 -11.89 -2.99
CA ARG A 20 -4.82 -11.91 -3.90
C ARG A 20 -4.37 -11.70 -5.34
N LEU A 21 -4.91 -12.52 -6.24
CA LEU A 21 -4.54 -12.56 -7.66
C LEU A 21 -4.54 -11.18 -8.33
N LYS A 22 -5.55 -10.35 -8.03
CA LYS A 22 -5.67 -9.00 -8.62
C LYS A 22 -4.50 -8.08 -8.26
N LEU A 23 -3.94 -8.17 -7.05
CA LEU A 23 -2.81 -7.32 -6.64
C LEU A 23 -1.53 -7.74 -7.36
N VAL A 24 -1.32 -9.05 -7.51
CA VAL A 24 -0.17 -9.60 -8.24
C VAL A 24 -0.25 -9.23 -9.74
N GLN A 25 -1.46 -9.22 -10.30
CA GLN A 25 -1.68 -8.79 -11.68
C GLN A 25 -1.47 -7.29 -11.89
N ALA A 26 -1.84 -6.46 -10.91
CA ALA A 26 -1.69 -5.01 -10.99
C ALA A 26 -0.23 -4.54 -10.84
N LEU A 27 0.63 -5.33 -10.18
CA LEU A 27 2.03 -5.02 -9.93
C LEU A 27 2.95 -6.12 -10.48
N PRO A 28 3.01 -6.30 -11.82
CA PRO A 28 3.84 -7.34 -12.43
C PRO A 28 5.33 -7.04 -12.17
N GLY A 29 6.08 -8.08 -11.80
CA GLY A 29 7.53 -7.98 -11.56
C GLY A 29 7.91 -7.48 -10.16
N GLN A 30 6.95 -7.12 -9.31
CA GLN A 30 7.24 -6.78 -7.92
C GLN A 30 7.55 -8.04 -7.09
N GLU A 31 8.66 -8.03 -6.36
CA GLU A 31 9.03 -9.13 -5.47
C GLU A 31 8.04 -9.25 -4.29
N ILE A 32 7.55 -10.47 -4.05
CA ILE A 32 6.69 -10.79 -2.91
C ILE A 32 7.57 -11.33 -1.78
N ILE A 33 7.71 -10.55 -0.70
CA ILE A 33 8.45 -10.95 0.49
C ILE A 33 7.52 -11.68 1.46
N ASP A 34 7.61 -13.01 1.45
CA ASP A 34 6.93 -13.85 2.43
C ASP A 34 7.72 -13.91 3.75
N ARG A 35 7.02 -13.71 4.87
CA ARG A 35 7.59 -13.53 6.21
C ARG A 35 6.68 -14.15 7.26
N SER A 36 7.26 -14.58 8.38
CA SER A 36 6.55 -15.00 9.60
C SER A 36 6.48 -13.90 10.65
N THR A 37 7.28 -12.84 10.51
CA THR A 37 7.34 -11.73 11.46
C THR A 37 6.06 -10.88 11.39
N VAL A 38 5.49 -10.60 12.56
CA VAL A 38 4.25 -9.81 12.69
C VAL A 38 4.46 -8.39 12.17
N ASN A 39 5.51 -7.72 12.64
CA ASN A 39 5.88 -6.40 12.12
C ASN A 39 6.78 -6.56 10.89
N ALA A 40 6.30 -6.14 9.73
CA ALA A 40 7.07 -6.19 8.48
C ALA A 40 8.40 -5.44 8.58
N TRP A 41 8.45 -4.34 9.33
CA TRP A 41 9.66 -3.53 9.51
C TRP A 41 10.79 -4.27 10.24
N HIS A 42 10.47 -5.32 11.00
CA HIS A 42 11.49 -6.12 11.67
C HIS A 42 12.16 -7.14 10.73
N ASP A 43 11.60 -7.38 9.54
CA ASP A 43 12.26 -8.21 8.52
C ASP A 43 13.29 -7.37 7.75
N GLY A 44 14.56 -7.80 7.78
CA GLY A 44 15.65 -7.09 7.10
C GLY A 44 15.40 -6.92 5.60
N ARG A 45 14.81 -7.93 4.95
CA ARG A 45 14.53 -7.91 3.50
C ARG A 45 13.52 -6.82 3.14
N VAL A 46 12.56 -6.54 4.02
CA VAL A 46 11.58 -5.46 3.82
C VAL A 46 12.27 -4.10 3.94
N ARG A 47 13.12 -3.90 4.95
CA ARG A 47 13.85 -2.64 5.13
C ARG A 47 14.82 -2.38 3.98
N GLU A 48 15.57 -3.38 3.57
CA GLU A 48 16.49 -3.30 2.43
C GLU A 48 15.73 -2.94 1.14
N ALA A 49 14.57 -3.57 0.89
CA ALA A 49 13.73 -3.25 -0.27
C ALA A 49 13.22 -1.81 -0.23
N ILE A 50 12.83 -1.31 0.95
CA ILE A 50 12.38 0.08 1.14
C ILE A 50 13.55 1.06 0.94
N GLU A 51 14.70 0.81 1.56
CA GLU A 51 15.89 1.64 1.45
C GLU A 51 16.39 1.73 0.00
N ALA A 52 16.34 0.61 -0.74
CA ALA A 52 16.69 0.56 -2.16
C ALA A 52 15.81 1.46 -3.05
N THR A 53 14.60 1.83 -2.61
CA THR A 53 13.75 2.78 -3.36
C THR A 53 14.28 4.22 -3.30
N GLY A 54 15.10 4.55 -2.31
CA GLY A 54 15.56 5.91 -2.02
C GLY A 54 14.45 6.88 -1.60
N ARG A 55 13.24 6.40 -1.30
CA ARG A 55 12.08 7.24 -0.94
C ARG A 55 12.00 7.46 0.57
N LYS A 56 11.66 8.69 0.97
CA LYS A 56 11.40 9.06 2.37
C LYS A 56 9.93 8.98 2.78
N LYS A 57 9.01 9.14 1.83
CA LYS A 57 7.56 9.04 2.02
C LYS A 57 7.09 7.63 1.70
N LEU A 58 6.44 6.98 2.66
CA LEU A 58 6.00 5.58 2.55
C LEU A 58 4.50 5.48 2.79
N ILE A 59 3.78 4.84 1.86
CA ILE A 59 2.35 4.57 2.01
C ILE A 59 2.17 3.10 2.37
N PHE A 60 1.46 2.86 3.47
CA PHE A 60 1.15 1.54 4.00
C PHE A 60 -0.33 1.23 3.86
N ALA A 61 -0.64 0.01 3.43
CA ALA A 61 -1.98 -0.56 3.42
C ALA A 61 -1.89 -2.04 3.78
N GLY A 62 -2.87 -2.56 4.52
CA GLY A 62 -2.80 -3.96 4.96
C GLY A 62 -4.00 -4.45 5.75
N VAL A 63 -4.02 -5.76 5.96
CA VAL A 63 -5.01 -6.44 6.80
C VAL A 63 -4.27 -7.31 7.83
N SER A 64 -4.46 -7.11 9.14
CA SER A 64 -5.34 -6.11 9.75
C SER A 64 -4.70 -4.71 9.87
N LEU A 65 -5.53 -3.66 9.85
CA LEU A 65 -5.13 -2.25 9.94
C LEU A 65 -4.23 -1.99 11.16
N GLU A 66 -4.67 -2.40 12.33
CA GLU A 66 -4.03 -2.12 13.61
C GLU A 66 -2.73 -2.91 13.86
N VAL A 67 -2.43 -3.90 13.01
CA VAL A 67 -1.23 -4.74 13.12
C VAL A 67 -0.38 -4.62 11.86
N CYS A 68 -0.85 -5.17 10.74
CA CYS A 68 -0.08 -5.32 9.51
C CYS A 68 0.18 -4.00 8.79
N ALA A 69 -0.68 -2.99 8.95
CA ALA A 69 -0.44 -1.65 8.42
C ALA A 69 0.21 -0.74 9.48
N ALA A 70 -0.34 -0.70 10.70
CA ALA A 70 0.08 0.21 11.75
C ALA A 70 1.50 -0.05 12.28
N LEU A 71 1.85 -1.30 12.58
CA LEU A 71 3.16 -1.61 13.18
C LEU A 71 4.35 -1.21 12.29
N PRO A 72 4.37 -1.55 10.99
CA PRO A 72 5.47 -1.11 10.14
C PRO A 72 5.45 0.40 9.91
N ALA A 73 4.29 1.05 9.84
CA ALA A 73 4.20 2.51 9.71
C ALA A 73 4.80 3.22 10.93
N ILE A 74 4.42 2.80 12.14
CA ILE A 74 4.96 3.34 13.41
C ILE A 74 6.48 3.16 13.47
N ALA A 75 6.97 1.97 13.11
CA ALA A 75 8.41 1.68 13.12
C ALA A 75 9.16 2.50 12.06
N ALA A 76 8.55 2.72 10.89
CA ALA A 76 9.11 3.58 9.84
C ALA A 76 9.21 5.04 10.30
N THR A 77 8.16 5.56 10.94
CA THR A 77 8.17 6.92 11.53
C THR A 77 9.28 7.06 12.57
N ALA A 78 9.43 6.08 13.47
CA ALA A 78 10.52 6.08 14.44
C ALA A 78 11.91 6.01 13.79
N ALA A 79 12.03 5.43 12.59
CA ALA A 79 13.25 5.39 11.80
C ALA A 79 13.46 6.65 10.92
N GLY A 80 12.59 7.68 11.04
CA GLY A 80 12.72 8.96 10.34
C GLY A 80 12.13 8.98 8.92
N TYR A 81 11.19 8.07 8.61
CA TYR A 81 10.40 8.13 7.37
C TYR A 81 9.08 8.85 7.60
N ASP A 82 8.56 9.50 6.56
CA ASP A 82 7.20 10.04 6.56
C ASP A 82 6.23 8.90 6.22
N ALA A 83 5.64 8.29 7.23
CA ALA A 83 4.72 7.18 7.06
C ALA A 83 3.26 7.65 6.92
N TYR A 84 2.59 7.14 5.90
CA TYR A 84 1.19 7.38 5.59
C TYR A 84 0.44 6.04 5.59
N VAL A 85 -0.77 5.98 6.11
CA VAL A 85 -1.61 4.77 6.11
C VAL A 85 -2.92 5.05 5.40
N ALA A 86 -3.21 4.27 4.34
CA ALA A 86 -4.47 4.30 3.59
C ALA A 86 -5.54 3.45 4.29
N VAL A 87 -6.48 4.10 4.98
CA VAL A 87 -7.42 3.45 5.90
C VAL A 87 -8.56 2.68 5.23
N ASP A 88 -8.88 3.04 3.99
CA ASP A 88 -9.92 2.47 3.14
C ASP A 88 -9.36 1.40 2.20
N ALA A 89 -8.04 1.40 1.97
CA ALA A 89 -7.29 0.27 1.40
C ALA A 89 -6.91 -0.80 2.46
N SER A 90 -7.33 -0.62 3.71
CA SER A 90 -7.00 -1.49 4.85
C SER A 90 -8.25 -2.02 5.54
N GLY A 91 -8.17 -3.26 6.05
CA GLY A 91 -9.29 -3.95 6.70
C GLY A 91 -8.99 -4.32 8.15
N THR A 92 -10.01 -4.51 8.97
CA THR A 92 -9.85 -4.99 10.36
C THR A 92 -11.03 -5.86 10.77
N PHE A 93 -10.92 -6.50 11.93
CA PHE A 93 -11.89 -7.49 12.43
C PHE A 93 -12.98 -6.89 13.33
N SER A 94 -12.78 -5.69 13.87
CA SER A 94 -13.79 -5.01 14.69
C SER A 94 -13.59 -3.50 14.69
N GLN A 95 -14.66 -2.77 15.01
CA GLN A 95 -14.61 -1.31 15.13
C GLN A 95 -13.67 -0.85 16.26
N ALA A 96 -13.71 -1.51 17.42
CA ALA A 96 -12.80 -1.19 18.53
C ALA A 96 -11.32 -1.32 18.13
N LYS A 97 -10.97 -2.33 17.31
CA LYS A 97 -9.62 -2.48 16.76
C LYS A 97 -9.27 -1.36 15.79
N ARG A 98 -10.23 -0.96 14.93
CA ARG A 98 -10.06 0.18 14.01
C ARG A 98 -9.70 1.43 14.79
N GLU A 99 -10.53 1.79 15.76
CA GLU A 99 -10.40 3.03 16.55
C GLU A 99 -9.09 3.05 17.34
N ALA A 100 -8.78 1.97 18.06
CA ALA A 100 -7.52 1.85 18.80
C ALA A 100 -6.29 1.94 17.87
N GLY A 101 -6.36 1.32 16.70
CA GLY A 101 -5.30 1.37 15.68
C GLY A 101 -5.07 2.78 15.15
N LEU A 102 -6.15 3.48 14.78
CA LEU A 102 -6.08 4.85 14.25
C LEU A 102 -5.47 5.81 15.28
N LEU A 103 -5.94 5.76 16.53
CA LEU A 103 -5.43 6.61 17.61
C LEU A 103 -3.95 6.37 17.86
N ARG A 104 -3.53 5.10 17.93
CA ARG A 104 -2.14 4.74 18.17
C ARG A 104 -1.21 5.20 17.04
N MET A 105 -1.65 5.08 15.78
CA MET A 105 -0.90 5.56 14.62
C MET A 105 -0.70 7.08 14.67
N GLN A 106 -1.77 7.83 14.90
CA GLN A 106 -1.71 9.29 15.00
C GLN A 106 -0.79 9.75 16.16
N GLN A 107 -0.88 9.10 17.33
CA GLN A 107 0.00 9.40 18.48
C GLN A 107 1.49 9.16 18.17
N ALA A 108 1.79 8.21 17.29
CA ALA A 108 3.15 7.91 16.87
C ALA A 108 3.65 8.81 15.72
N GLY A 109 2.85 9.76 15.24
CA GLY A 109 3.20 10.65 14.14
C GLY A 109 2.98 10.05 12.74
N VAL A 110 2.23 8.95 12.62
CA VAL A 110 1.82 8.39 11.33
C VAL A 110 0.68 9.22 10.77
N ILE A 111 0.76 9.61 9.50
CA ILE A 111 -0.30 10.32 8.79
C ILE A 111 -1.35 9.30 8.34
N VAL A 112 -2.61 9.55 8.67
CA VAL A 112 -3.72 8.65 8.36
C VAL A 112 -4.62 9.32 7.35
N SER A 113 -4.86 8.68 6.21
CA SER A 113 -5.63 9.24 5.09
C SER A 113 -6.35 8.15 4.29
N ASP A 114 -7.17 8.53 3.33
CA ASP A 114 -7.76 7.62 2.33
C ASP A 114 -6.86 7.51 1.08
N TYR A 115 -6.99 6.43 0.30
CA TYR A 115 -6.08 6.20 -0.82
C TYR A 115 -6.13 7.33 -1.85
N ALA A 116 -7.29 7.93 -2.07
CA ALA A 116 -7.45 8.88 -3.15
C ALA A 116 -6.91 10.26 -2.80
N THR A 117 -7.13 10.72 -1.56
CA THR A 117 -6.48 11.92 -1.03
C THR A 117 -4.96 11.78 -1.13
N LEU A 118 -4.39 10.62 -0.77
CA LEU A 118 -2.95 10.38 -0.92
C LEU A 118 -2.47 10.46 -2.37
N MET A 119 -3.24 9.92 -3.32
CA MET A 119 -2.87 9.97 -4.74
C MET A 119 -2.95 11.39 -5.30
N VAL A 120 -3.97 12.17 -4.92
CA VAL A 120 -4.11 13.57 -5.34
C VAL A 120 -3.06 14.45 -4.67
N GLU A 121 -2.74 14.22 -3.39
CA GLU A 121 -1.62 14.87 -2.70
C GLU A 121 -0.30 14.60 -3.43
N ALA A 122 -0.07 13.36 -3.85
CA ALA A 122 1.11 12.97 -4.61
C ALA A 122 1.15 13.57 -6.03
N LEU A 123 -0.01 13.81 -6.66
CA LEU A 123 -0.09 14.46 -7.97
C LEU A 123 0.41 15.91 -7.92
N ALA A 124 0.12 16.62 -6.82
CA ALA A 124 0.46 18.02 -6.52
C ALA A 124 -0.11 19.08 -7.48
N ASP A 125 -0.10 18.85 -8.79
CA ASP A 125 -0.56 19.77 -9.83
C ASP A 125 -1.42 19.06 -10.89
N ASN A 126 -2.62 19.58 -11.12
CA ASN A 126 -3.56 19.07 -12.12
C ASN A 126 -3.14 19.36 -13.57
N ALA A 127 -2.21 20.28 -13.77
CA ALA A 127 -1.58 20.48 -15.07
C ALA A 127 -0.62 19.33 -15.45
N ALA A 128 -0.19 18.50 -14.49
CA ALA A 128 0.71 17.38 -14.75
C ALA A 128 0.12 16.42 -15.80
N ALA A 129 0.96 15.93 -16.72
CA ALA A 129 0.55 15.06 -17.81
C ALA A 129 -0.15 13.76 -17.34
N GLN A 130 0.17 13.32 -16.12
CA GLN A 130 -0.39 12.11 -15.49
C GLN A 130 -1.75 12.31 -14.80
N SER A 131 -2.28 13.55 -14.72
CA SER A 131 -3.51 13.83 -13.97
C SER A 131 -4.73 13.09 -14.53
N GLY A 132 -4.90 13.06 -15.85
CA GLY A 132 -6.00 12.34 -16.50
C GLY A 132 -5.98 10.84 -16.22
N ALA A 133 -4.80 10.21 -16.28
CA ALA A 133 -4.63 8.80 -15.97
C ALA A 133 -4.89 8.50 -14.48
N LEU A 134 -4.42 9.36 -13.58
CA LEU A 134 -4.65 9.23 -12.15
C LEU A 134 -6.14 9.31 -11.80
N TYR A 135 -6.83 10.33 -12.31
CA TYR A 135 -8.27 10.51 -12.03
C TYR A 135 -9.14 9.40 -12.63
N ALA A 136 -8.75 8.85 -13.79
CA ALA A 136 -9.41 7.67 -14.34
C ALA A 136 -9.22 6.42 -13.46
N ALA A 137 -8.08 6.29 -12.78
CA ALA A 137 -7.79 5.16 -11.90
C ALA A 137 -8.45 5.24 -10.51
N LEU A 138 -8.84 6.44 -10.04
CA LEU A 138 -9.44 6.65 -8.72
C LEU A 138 -10.90 6.17 -8.61
N ASP A 139 -11.53 5.72 -9.70
CA ASP A 139 -12.92 5.18 -9.76
C ASP A 139 -13.95 5.98 -8.95
N MET A 140 -13.72 7.29 -8.80
CA MET A 140 -14.57 8.20 -8.05
C MET A 140 -15.41 9.03 -9.01
N PRO A 141 -16.75 9.06 -8.88
CA PRO A 141 -17.61 9.80 -9.80
C PRO A 141 -17.19 11.27 -9.98
N PHE A 142 -16.76 11.93 -8.91
CA PHE A 142 -16.25 13.31 -8.94
C PHE A 142 -14.86 13.43 -9.60
N ALA A 143 -13.95 12.50 -9.35
CA ALA A 143 -12.62 12.49 -9.98
C ALA A 143 -12.72 12.27 -11.49
N VAL A 144 -13.59 11.36 -11.92
CA VAL A 144 -13.90 11.12 -13.33
C VAL A 144 -14.49 12.38 -13.96
N LEU A 145 -15.45 13.04 -13.29
CA LEU A 145 -16.03 14.29 -13.77
C LEU A 145 -14.97 15.40 -13.89
N ALA A 146 -14.11 15.59 -12.88
CA ALA A 146 -13.05 16.58 -12.93
C ALA A 146 -12.07 16.34 -14.09
N GLY A 147 -11.71 15.07 -14.34
CA GLY A 147 -10.90 14.67 -15.49
C GLY A 147 -11.59 14.98 -16.83
N GLN A 148 -12.87 14.66 -16.97
CA GLN A 148 -13.67 14.94 -18.18
C GLN A 148 -13.79 16.44 -18.44
N VAL A 149 -14.07 17.24 -17.41
CA VAL A 149 -14.15 18.71 -17.51
C VAL A 149 -12.80 19.29 -17.91
N SER A 150 -11.69 18.85 -17.30
CA SER A 150 -10.35 19.32 -17.66
C SER A 150 -10.00 19.02 -19.12
N ALA A 151 -10.35 17.84 -19.62
CA ALA A 151 -10.14 17.47 -21.02
C ALA A 151 -10.97 18.35 -21.98
N ALA A 152 -12.21 18.67 -21.62
CA ALA A 152 -13.10 19.50 -22.43
C ALA A 152 -12.62 20.95 -22.59
N TYR A 153 -11.91 21.52 -21.61
CA TYR A 153 -11.34 22.87 -21.69
C TYR A 153 -10.02 22.95 -22.48
N ARG A 154 -9.41 21.81 -22.82
CA ARG A 154 -8.16 21.74 -23.59
C ARG A 154 -8.39 21.45 -25.10
N ALA A 155 -9.65 21.26 -25.50
CA ALA A 155 -10.09 21.10 -26.89
C ALA A 155 -10.60 22.43 -27.47
#